data_AF-A0A085ERP6-F1
#
_entry.id   AF-A0A085ERP6-F1
#
_cell.length_a   1.000
_cell.length_b   1.000
_cell.length_c   1.000
_cell.angle_alpha   90.00
_cell.angle_beta   90.00
_cell.angle_gamma   90.00
#
_symmetry.space_group_name_H-M   'P 1'
#
loop_
_entity.id
_entity.type
_entity.pdbx_description
1 polymer ?
#
loop_
_entity_poly.entity_id
_entity_poly.type
_entity_poly.pdbx_seq_one_letter_code
_entity_poly.pdbx_strand_id
1 'polypeptide(L)'
;MTSPFIKHRSKVLGGYGAAQFLESAVLAMYNGQDYKTGLSRLTNLDQDHLAAFLEMAESYARNGENDPAFMELAQECVSRRE
;
A
#
# COMPACT_ATOMS: atom_id res chain seq x y z
N MET A 1 0.14 11.03 -15.88
CA MET A 1 1.07 10.26 -15.02
C MET A 1 0.31 9.08 -14.45
N THR A 2 0.85 7.87 -14.54
CA THR A 2 0.21 6.67 -13.98
C THR A 2 0.32 6.70 -12.47
N SER A 3 -0.77 6.43 -11.75
CA SER A 3 -0.75 6.36 -10.28
C SER A 3 0.23 5.28 -9.79
N PRO A 4 1.06 5.54 -8.77
CA PRO A 4 1.95 4.53 -8.19
C PRO A 4 1.21 3.28 -7.69
N PHE A 5 -0.06 3.41 -7.31
CA PHE A 5 -0.89 2.29 -6.88
C PHE A 5 -1.19 1.31 -8.02
N ILE A 6 -1.32 1.79 -9.27
CA ILE A 6 -1.41 0.92 -10.45
C ILE A 6 -0.06 0.24 -10.72
N LYS A 7 1.02 1.04 -10.70
CA LYS A 7 2.39 0.58 -11.00
C LYS A 7 2.84 -0.53 -10.05
N HIS A 8 2.52 -0.42 -8.77
CA HIS A 8 2.95 -1.34 -7.72
C HIS A 8 1.86 -2.32 -7.27
N ARG A 9 0.71 -2.37 -7.95
CA ARG A 9 -0.42 -3.25 -7.63
C ARG A 9 0.00 -4.71 -7.43
N SER A 10 0.82 -5.25 -8.34
CA SER A 10 1.30 -6.64 -8.25
C SER A 10 2.15 -6.91 -7.01
N LYS A 11 2.91 -5.92 -6.53
CA LYS A 11 3.72 -6.03 -5.30
C LYS A 11 2.84 -5.96 -4.05
N VAL A 12 1.80 -5.12 -4.07
CA VAL A 12 0.84 -5.01 -2.97
C VAL A 12 0.05 -6.31 -2.81
N LEU A 13 -0.43 -6.86 -3.91
CA LEU A 13 -1.28 -8.05 -3.94
C LEU A 13 -0.51 -9.38 -3.87
N GLY A 14 0.81 -9.33 -3.66
CA GLY A 14 1.67 -10.51 -3.55
C GLY A 14 1.37 -11.35 -2.29
N GLY A 15 1.74 -12.64 -2.33
CA GLY A 15 1.52 -13.59 -1.22
C GLY A 15 2.68 -13.74 -0.22
N TYR A 16 3.67 -12.85 -0.25
CA TYR A 16 4.91 -12.95 0.53
C TYR A 16 5.06 -11.81 1.55
N GLY A 17 5.98 -11.94 2.51
CA GLY A 17 6.03 -11.07 3.69
C GLY A 17 6.18 -9.57 3.41
N ALA A 18 6.94 -9.19 2.38
CA ALA A 18 7.08 -7.79 1.96
C ALA A 18 5.80 -7.25 1.32
N ALA A 19 5.11 -8.06 0.50
CA ALA A 19 3.81 -7.72 -0.06
C ALA A 19 2.75 -7.50 1.03
N GLN A 20 2.72 -8.37 2.05
CA GLN A 20 1.83 -8.21 3.20
C GLN A 20 2.06 -6.90 3.97
N PHE A 21 3.30 -6.38 4.00
CA PHE A 21 3.56 -5.06 4.57
C PHE A 21 2.94 -3.96 3.70
N LEU A 22 3.16 -4.01 2.38
CA LEU A 22 2.61 -3.02 1.46
C LEU A 22 1.08 -3.01 1.50
N GLU A 23 0.45 -4.19 1.52
CA GLU A 23 -0.99 -4.35 1.68
C GLU A 23 -1.49 -3.71 2.99
N SER A 24 -0.84 -4.01 4.13
CA SER A 24 -1.17 -3.36 5.40
C SER A 24 -0.94 -1.86 5.39
N ALA A 25 0.07 -1.36 4.65
CA ALA A 25 0.33 0.06 4.53
C ALA A 25 -0.75 0.77 3.71
N VAL A 26 -1.20 0.19 2.60
CA VAL A 26 -2.33 0.70 1.80
C VAL A 26 -3.60 0.75 2.65
N LEU A 27 -3.90 -0.31 3.40
CA LEU A 27 -5.06 -0.34 4.29
C LEU A 27 -4.96 0.67 5.45
N ALA A 28 -3.76 0.86 6.02
CA ALA A 28 -3.55 1.85 7.07
C ALA A 28 -3.69 3.30 6.55
N MET A 29 -3.39 3.55 5.27
CA MET A 29 -3.69 4.84 4.62
C MET A 29 -5.20 5.00 4.40
N TYR A 30 -5.90 3.93 4.03
CA TYR A 30 -7.34 3.95 3.73
C TYR A 30 -8.20 4.11 4.99
N ASN A 31 -7.93 3.31 6.02
CA ASN A 31 -8.60 3.42 7.31
C ASN A 31 -7.64 3.00 8.42
N GLY A 32 -6.80 3.96 8.82
CA GLY A 32 -5.79 3.75 9.86
C GLY A 32 -6.37 3.52 11.26
N GLN A 33 -7.67 3.68 11.48
CA GLN A 33 -8.31 3.33 12.77
C GLN A 33 -8.48 1.83 12.90
N ASP A 34 -9.02 1.18 11.87
CA ASP A 34 -9.31 -0.26 11.86
C ASP A 34 -8.12 -1.10 11.35
N TYR A 35 -7.31 -0.54 10.46
CA TYR A 35 -6.14 -1.22 9.90
C TYR A 35 -4.84 -0.56 10.40
N LYS A 36 -4.07 -1.30 11.20
CA LYS A 36 -2.76 -0.85 11.68
C LYS A 36 -1.64 -1.48 10.86
N THR A 37 -0.57 -0.73 10.66
CA THR A 37 0.71 -1.25 10.14
C THR A 37 1.85 -0.93 11.10
N GLY A 38 2.76 -1.89 11.28
CA GLY A 38 3.94 -1.71 12.12
C GLY A 38 5.11 -1.21 11.30
N LEU A 39 5.51 0.06 11.49
CA LEU A 39 6.66 0.65 10.76
C LEU A 39 7.99 -0.02 11.09
N SER A 40 8.09 -0.74 12.21
CA SER A 40 9.25 -1.60 12.51
C SER A 40 9.53 -2.63 11.40
N ARG A 41 8.52 -3.01 10.61
CA ARG A 41 8.67 -3.95 9.48
C ARG A 41 9.46 -3.37 8.30
N LEU A 42 9.68 -2.04 8.25
CA LEU A 42 10.46 -1.39 7.20
C LEU A 42 11.89 -1.96 7.11
N THR A 43 12.47 -2.42 8.23
CA THR A 43 13.80 -3.03 8.27
C THR A 43 13.90 -4.33 7.47
N ASN A 44 12.76 -4.96 7.16
CA ASN A 44 12.68 -6.25 6.49
C ASN A 44 12.35 -6.12 4.99
N LEU A 45 12.21 -4.91 4.47
CA LEU A 45 11.97 -4.67 3.06
C LEU A 45 13.29 -4.63 2.29
N ASP A 46 13.31 -5.24 1.12
CA ASP A 46 14.35 -4.94 0.13
C ASP A 46 14.16 -3.53 -0.45
N GLN A 47 15.15 -3.09 -1.22
CA GLN A 47 15.15 -1.77 -1.84
C GLN A 47 13.97 -1.55 -2.79
N ASP A 48 13.48 -2.59 -3.46
CA ASP A 48 12.42 -2.50 -4.46
C ASP A 48 11.03 -2.32 -3.81
N HIS A 49 10.79 -3.00 -2.68
CA HIS A 49 9.58 -2.82 -1.89
C HIS A 49 9.59 -1.52 -1.10
N LEU A 50 10.74 -1.11 -0.57
CA LEU A 50 10.88 0.18 0.10
C LEU A 50 10.62 1.33 -0.89
N ALA A 51 11.19 1.28 -2.09
CA ALA A 51 10.93 2.27 -3.13
C ALA A 51 9.45 2.33 -3.51
N ALA A 52 8.81 1.17 -3.69
CA ALA A 52 7.37 1.10 -3.98
C ALA A 52 6.52 1.73 -2.86
N PHE A 53 6.84 1.45 -1.60
CA PHE A 53 6.17 2.06 -0.45
C PHE A 53 6.30 3.58 -0.46
N LEU A 54 7.51 4.10 -0.65
CA LEU A 54 7.76 5.54 -0.63
C LEU A 54 7.04 6.27 -1.77
N GLU A 55 7.03 5.70 -2.97
CA GLU A 55 6.34 6.27 -4.14
C GLU A 55 4.82 6.33 -3.91
N MET A 56 4.24 5.26 -3.34
CA MET A 56 2.82 5.23 -2.95
C MET A 56 2.51 6.23 -1.84
N ALA A 57 3.33 6.28 -0.79
CA ALA A 57 3.15 7.21 0.33
C ALA A 57 3.25 8.68 -0.11
N GLU A 58 4.18 9.02 -1.01
CA GLU A 58 4.29 10.37 -1.59
C GLU A 58 3.06 10.72 -2.43
N SER A 59 2.55 9.80 -3.25
CA SER A 59 1.32 10.02 -4.01
C SER A 59 0.12 10.25 -3.09
N TYR A 60 -0.05 9.42 -2.06
CA TYR A 60 -1.12 9.57 -1.08
C TYR A 60 -1.01 10.89 -0.30
N ALA A 61 0.20 11.30 0.10
CA ALA A 61 0.39 12.58 0.78
C ALA A 61 -0.02 13.79 -0.08
N ARG A 62 0.05 13.68 -1.42
CA ARG A 62 -0.38 14.74 -2.35
C ARG A 62 -1.86 14.70 -2.69
N ASN A 63 -2.40 13.50 -2.93
CA ASN A 63 -3.73 13.32 -3.51
C ASN A 63 -4.78 12.85 -2.48
N GLY A 64 -4.35 12.22 -1.39
CA GLY A 64 -5.19 11.54 -0.44
C GLY A 64 -6.09 10.50 -1.12
N GLU A 65 -7.34 10.45 -0.68
CA GLU A 65 -8.39 9.59 -1.25
C GLU A 65 -8.88 10.04 -2.64
N ASN A 66 -8.42 11.18 -3.17
CA ASN A 66 -8.78 11.64 -4.52
C ASN A 66 -8.07 10.86 -5.64
N ASP A 67 -7.22 9.88 -5.31
CA ASP A 67 -6.63 8.96 -6.30
C ASP A 67 -7.55 7.71 -6.45
N PRO A 68 -8.28 7.58 -7.57
CA PRO A 68 -9.20 6.45 -7.76
C PRO A 68 -8.49 5.09 -7.76
N ALA A 69 -7.22 5.04 -8.20
CA ALA A 69 -6.47 3.79 -8.23
C ALA A 69 -6.05 3.34 -6.83
N PHE A 70 -5.80 4.30 -5.92
CA PHE A 70 -5.61 4.00 -4.51
C PHE A 70 -6.89 3.40 -3.91
N MET A 71 -8.03 4.06 -4.13
CA MET A 71 -9.32 3.61 -3.58
C MET A 71 -9.71 2.21 -4.05
N GLU A 72 -9.54 1.93 -5.34
CA GLU A 72 -9.77 0.60 -5.92
C GLU A 72 -8.85 -0.46 -5.30
N LEU A 73 -7.55 -0.16 -5.19
CA LEU A 73 -6.59 -1.09 -4.60
C LEU A 73 -6.86 -1.35 -3.11
N ALA A 74 -7.26 -0.31 -2.36
CA ALA A 74 -7.60 -0.44 -0.96
C ALA A 74 -8.83 -1.35 -0.76
N GLN A 75 -9.88 -1.17 -1.58
CA GLN A 75 -11.07 -2.03 -1.55
C GLN A 75 -10.75 -3.49 -1.89
N GLU A 76 -9.86 -3.71 -2.86
CA GLU A 76 -9.37 -5.06 -3.18
C GLU A 76 -8.61 -5.68 -2.00
N CYS A 77 -7.79 -4.89 -1.29
CA CYS A 77 -7.10 -5.34 -0.08
C CYS A 77 -8.07 -5.68 1.05
N VAL A 78 -9.15 -4.90 1.23
CA VAL A 78 -10.22 -5.20 2.21
C VAL A 78 -10.87 -6.54 1.87
N SER A 79 -11.25 -6.73 0.61
CA SER A 79 -11.94 -7.94 0.12
C SER A 79 -11.11 -9.22 0.28
N ARG A 80 -9.77 -9.11 0.35
CA ARG A 80 -8.87 -10.25 0.58
C ARG A 80 -8.70 -10.64 2.05
N ARG A 81 -9.11 -9.77 2.97
CA ARG A 81 -9.00 -9.99 4.42
C ARG A 81 -10.28 -10.47 5.06
N GLU A 82 -11.41 -10.32 4.36
CA GLU A 82 -12.70 -10.93 4.70
C GLU A 82 -12.76 -12.40 4.24
#